data_AF-A0A7K5BJA5-F1
#
_entry.id   AF-A0A7K5BJA5-F1
#
_cell.length_a   1.000
_cell.length_b   1.000
_cell.length_c   1.000
_cell.angle_alpha   90.00
_cell.angle_beta   90.00
_cell.angle_gamma   90.00
#
_symmetry.space_group_name_H-M   'P 1'
#
loop_
_entity.id
_entity.type
_entity.pdbx_description
1 polymer ?
#
loop_
_entity_poly.entity_id
_entity_poly.type
_entity_poly.pdbx_seq_one_letter_code
_entity_poly.pdbx_strand_id
1 'polypeptide(L)'
;QITMSLSSSTQGPKKRTECLESLDLQTPSSFQDNPLQQLQLASQEVLEKAKKSGRSKCPRCSSSRMFYCYTCFVPVETVPTKEIPTVKLPLKIDIIKHPNETDGKSTAVHAKLLAPDDVTIYKYPCIPEYEEKRHEIALIFPGPNSVSVKDIAFHLQKYTKKGACNSDDDCSKEPVLKQAKIEPKEERNPNECISNSRNEDTRLRKIIFIDSTWNQTNKIITDERLQGLLQIELKTRKTCFWRHQKGKPDTYLSTIEAIYYFLVDYHQEILKENYKGQYDNLLFFFSFMYTLIKNAKCCAGKE
;
A
#
# COMPACT_ATOMS: atom_id res chain seq x y z
N GLN A 1 17.51 72.51 -39.55
CA GLN A 1 18.99 72.66 -39.61
C GLN A 1 19.57 71.46 -38.86
N ILE A 2 20.50 70.60 -39.31
CA ILE A 2 21.35 70.37 -40.49
C ILE A 2 21.76 68.87 -40.33
N THR A 3 21.38 67.94 -41.22
CA THR A 3 22.17 67.31 -42.30
C THR A 3 23.45 66.48 -41.94
N MET A 4 23.47 65.25 -42.46
CA MET A 4 24.59 64.48 -43.09
C MET A 4 25.61 63.62 -42.30
N SER A 5 25.40 62.30 -42.40
CA SER A 5 26.27 61.25 -43.00
C SER A 5 27.80 61.39 -43.10
N LEU A 6 28.53 60.31 -42.72
CA LEU A 6 29.51 59.60 -43.57
C LEU A 6 29.94 58.24 -42.97
N SER A 7 30.27 57.33 -43.88
CA SER A 7 30.48 55.88 -43.83
C SER A 7 31.91 55.42 -43.52
N SER A 8 32.09 54.18 -43.04
CA SER A 8 32.97 53.17 -43.68
C SER A 8 32.88 51.77 -43.02
N SER A 9 32.87 50.75 -43.89
CA SER A 9 32.81 49.30 -43.69
C SER A 9 34.12 48.73 -43.07
N THR A 10 34.31 47.47 -42.64
CA THR A 10 33.97 46.19 -43.30
C THR A 10 34.33 44.96 -42.41
N GLN A 11 33.50 43.91 -42.52
CA GLN A 11 33.79 42.46 -42.54
C GLN A 11 34.29 41.66 -41.31
N GLY A 12 33.46 40.67 -40.93
CA GLY A 12 33.83 39.37 -40.34
C GLY A 12 32.73 38.33 -40.65
N PRO A 13 33.02 37.10 -41.09
CA PRO A 13 32.11 36.33 -41.95
C PRO A 13 31.20 35.30 -41.23
N LYS A 14 30.08 34.98 -41.90
CA LYS A 14 29.25 33.79 -41.68
C LYS A 14 29.93 32.53 -42.27
N LYS A 15 29.94 31.41 -41.54
CA LYS A 15 30.01 30.02 -42.06
C LYS A 15 29.09 29.18 -41.17
N ARG A 16 27.93 28.72 -41.63
CA ARG A 16 27.61 27.53 -42.46
C ARG A 16 28.03 26.20 -41.84
N THR A 17 26.97 25.43 -41.59
CA THR A 17 26.81 24.03 -41.20
C THR A 17 27.69 23.08 -42.01
N GLU A 18 28.35 22.15 -41.32
CA GLU A 18 28.71 20.85 -41.87
C GLU A 18 28.67 19.82 -40.72
N CYS A 19 27.92 18.75 -40.99
CA CYS A 19 27.72 17.58 -40.16
C CYS A 19 28.90 16.65 -40.36
N LEU A 20 29.59 16.27 -39.28
CA LEU A 20 30.46 15.10 -39.28
C LEU A 20 30.31 14.36 -37.96
N GLU A 21 30.01 13.07 -38.08
CA GLU A 21 29.78 12.12 -37.00
C GLU A 21 30.98 12.04 -36.05
N SER A 22 30.73 12.18 -34.76
CA SER A 22 31.61 11.72 -33.70
C SER A 22 30.82 10.74 -32.83
N LEU A 23 31.07 9.46 -33.07
CA LEU A 23 30.79 8.37 -32.15
C LEU A 23 31.54 8.67 -30.85
N ASP A 24 30.83 8.99 -29.78
CA ASP A 24 31.35 8.81 -28.43
C ASP A 24 30.22 8.59 -27.41
N LEU A 25 30.26 7.37 -26.85
CA LEU A 25 30.03 7.03 -25.45
C LEU A 25 28.67 7.39 -24.83
N GLN A 26 27.84 6.35 -24.79
CA GLN A 26 26.77 6.07 -23.84
C GLN A 26 26.84 6.92 -22.57
N THR A 27 25.91 7.88 -22.47
CA THR A 27 25.47 8.41 -21.17
C THR A 27 24.09 7.80 -20.91
N PRO A 28 23.87 7.05 -19.82
CA PRO A 28 22.54 6.56 -19.51
C PRO A 28 21.70 7.77 -19.09
N SER A 29 20.88 8.28 -20.00
CA SER A 29 19.89 9.29 -19.67
C SER A 29 18.97 8.70 -18.60
N SER A 30 18.86 9.41 -17.49
CA SER A 30 18.12 9.10 -16.28
C SER A 30 16.68 8.62 -16.53
N PHE A 31 16.51 7.33 -16.81
CA PHE A 31 15.27 6.63 -16.52
C PHE A 31 15.24 6.46 -15.00
N GLN A 32 14.57 7.36 -14.29
CA GLN A 32 14.17 7.05 -12.92
C GLN A 32 13.27 5.81 -12.99
N ASP A 33 13.83 4.66 -12.62
CA ASP A 33 13.13 3.38 -12.50
C ASP A 33 11.81 3.61 -11.78
N ASN A 34 10.69 3.58 -12.51
CA ASN A 34 9.39 3.68 -11.89
C ASN A 34 9.15 2.37 -11.14
N PRO A 35 9.13 2.35 -9.80
CA PRO A 35 9.06 1.10 -9.04
C PRO A 35 7.74 0.34 -9.30
N LEU A 36 6.73 1.00 -9.87
CA LEU A 36 5.46 0.37 -10.26
C LEU A 36 5.53 -0.34 -11.63
N GLN A 37 6.59 -0.18 -12.43
CA GLN A 37 6.71 -0.83 -13.75
C GLN A 37 6.98 -2.34 -13.67
N GLN A 38 7.51 -2.82 -12.54
CA GLN A 38 7.81 -4.24 -12.35
C GLN A 38 6.58 -5.06 -11.94
N LEU A 39 5.43 -4.42 -11.73
CA LEU A 39 4.19 -5.05 -11.30
C LEU A 39 3.46 -5.74 -12.46
N GLN A 40 2.90 -6.92 -12.19
CA GLN A 40 2.04 -7.68 -13.09
C GLN A 40 0.59 -7.17 -13.04
N LEU A 41 0.37 -5.99 -13.62
CA LEU A 41 -0.94 -5.35 -13.66
C LEU A 41 -1.77 -5.80 -14.87
N ALA A 42 -3.09 -5.90 -14.68
CA ALA A 42 -4.06 -6.01 -15.76
C ALA A 42 -4.07 -4.75 -16.64
N SER A 43 -4.54 -4.87 -17.88
CA SER A 43 -4.67 -3.74 -18.81
C SER A 43 -5.56 -2.64 -18.23
N GLN A 44 -5.08 -1.40 -18.29
CA GLN A 44 -5.78 -0.20 -17.80
C GLN A 44 -6.57 0.53 -18.90
N GLU A 45 -6.80 -0.10 -20.06
CA GLU A 45 -7.51 0.49 -21.20
C GLU A 45 -8.91 1.02 -20.83
N VAL A 46 -9.63 0.33 -19.95
CA VAL A 46 -10.95 0.77 -19.45
C VAL A 46 -10.85 2.14 -18.77
N LEU A 47 -9.77 2.40 -18.04
CA LEU A 47 -9.54 3.68 -17.37
C LEU A 47 -9.13 4.77 -18.36
N GLU A 48 -8.37 4.43 -19.41
CA GLU A 48 -8.05 5.39 -20.47
C GLU A 48 -9.29 5.80 -21.28
N LYS A 49 -10.17 4.84 -21.61
CA LYS A 49 -11.46 5.11 -22.27
C LYS A 49 -12.35 6.00 -21.40
N ALA A 50 -12.45 5.69 -20.11
CA ALA A 50 -13.21 6.50 -19.15
C ALA A 50 -12.64 7.92 -19.02
N LYS A 51 -11.31 8.06 -18.95
CA LYS A 51 -10.64 9.37 -18.91
C LYS A 51 -10.97 10.23 -20.15
N LYS A 52 -10.98 9.62 -21.35
CA LYS A 52 -11.37 10.32 -22.59
C LYS A 52 -12.84 10.72 -22.61
N SER A 53 -13.71 9.87 -22.05
CA SER A 53 -15.15 10.10 -21.97
C SER A 53 -15.54 11.14 -20.90
N GLY A 54 -14.65 11.39 -19.94
CA GLY A 54 -14.86 12.34 -18.85
C GLY A 54 -15.63 11.74 -17.68
N ARG A 55 -16.17 12.63 -16.83
CA ARG A 55 -16.86 12.21 -15.60
C ARG A 55 -18.21 11.57 -15.93
N SER A 56 -18.55 10.52 -15.19
CA SER A 56 -19.82 9.81 -15.27
C SER A 56 -20.50 9.70 -13.90
N LYS A 57 -21.77 9.29 -13.89
CA LYS A 57 -22.57 9.15 -12.67
C LYS A 57 -22.25 7.83 -11.96
N CYS A 58 -22.30 7.87 -10.64
CA CYS A 58 -22.32 6.67 -9.81
C CYS A 58 -23.70 5.99 -9.95
N PRO A 59 -23.76 4.67 -10.20
CA PRO A 59 -25.04 3.97 -10.33
C PRO A 59 -25.84 3.89 -9.02
N ARG A 60 -25.23 4.17 -7.86
CA ARG A 60 -25.88 4.11 -6.54
C ARG A 60 -26.36 5.47 -6.02
N CYS A 61 -25.51 6.49 -6.11
CA CYS A 61 -25.80 7.82 -5.54
C CYS A 61 -25.86 8.94 -6.58
N SER A 62 -25.74 8.62 -7.88
CA SER A 62 -25.77 9.54 -9.02
C SER A 62 -24.72 10.66 -9.01
N SER A 63 -23.81 10.66 -8.04
CA SER A 63 -22.72 11.63 -7.94
C SER A 63 -21.77 11.53 -9.13
N SER A 64 -21.39 12.66 -9.70
CA SER A 64 -20.42 12.73 -10.80
C SER A 64 -19.00 12.42 -10.31
N ARG A 65 -18.35 11.43 -10.92
CA ARG A 65 -17.00 10.93 -10.58
C ARG A 65 -16.27 10.53 -11.87
N MET A 66 -14.94 10.38 -11.80
CA MET A 66 -14.15 10.03 -13.00
C MET A 66 -14.15 8.52 -13.28
N PHE A 67 -13.79 7.69 -12.30
CA PHE A 67 -13.63 6.24 -12.50
C PHE A 67 -14.46 5.41 -11.52
N TYR A 68 -14.58 5.87 -10.27
CA TYR A 68 -15.31 5.19 -9.22
C TYR A 68 -15.84 6.17 -8.19
N CYS A 69 -16.87 5.75 -7.47
CA CYS A 69 -17.43 6.46 -6.34
C CYS A 69 -16.70 6.11 -5.06
N TYR A 70 -16.04 7.10 -4.47
CA TYR A 70 -15.34 6.98 -3.19
C TYR A 70 -16.27 6.84 -1.97
N THR A 71 -17.58 7.03 -2.14
CA THR A 71 -18.58 6.87 -1.06
C THR A 71 -19.30 5.54 -1.15
N CYS A 72 -19.72 5.15 -2.36
CA CYS A 72 -20.48 3.92 -2.57
C CYS A 72 -19.60 2.71 -2.87
N PHE A 73 -18.29 2.91 -3.03
CA PHE A 73 -17.29 1.90 -3.34
C PHE A 73 -17.64 1.06 -4.57
N VAL A 74 -18.06 1.73 -5.64
CA VAL A 74 -18.41 1.11 -6.93
C VAL A 74 -17.84 1.92 -8.10
N PRO A 75 -17.53 1.27 -9.23
CA PRO A 75 -17.21 1.96 -10.48
C PRO A 75 -18.35 2.89 -10.93
N VAL A 76 -18.02 3.91 -11.73
CA VAL A 76 -19.05 4.73 -12.41
C VAL A 76 -19.64 3.98 -13.61
N GLU A 77 -20.77 4.44 -14.13
CA GLU A 77 -21.50 3.78 -15.23
C GLU A 77 -20.65 3.52 -16.49
N THR A 78 -19.66 4.38 -16.77
CA THR A 78 -18.75 4.25 -17.92
C THR A 78 -17.58 3.29 -17.70
N VAL A 79 -17.43 2.71 -16.51
CA VAL A 79 -16.37 1.76 -16.17
C VAL A 79 -17.01 0.41 -15.81
N PRO A 80 -17.13 -0.52 -16.77
CA PRO A 80 -17.74 -1.82 -16.52
C PRO A 80 -16.96 -2.62 -15.47
N THR A 81 -17.66 -3.14 -14.46
CA THR A 81 -17.02 -3.90 -13.36
C THR A 81 -16.28 -5.15 -13.86
N LYS A 82 -16.73 -5.75 -14.98
CA LYS A 82 -16.09 -6.93 -15.59
C LYS A 82 -14.69 -6.66 -16.16
N GLU A 83 -14.38 -5.39 -16.47
CA GLU A 83 -13.07 -4.99 -17.00
C GLU A 83 -12.09 -4.58 -15.88
N ILE A 84 -12.54 -4.58 -14.62
CA ILE A 84 -11.70 -4.30 -13.46
C ILE A 84 -11.20 -5.63 -12.89
N PRO A 85 -9.88 -5.78 -12.65
CA PRO A 85 -9.37 -7.02 -12.04
C PRO A 85 -9.93 -7.20 -10.64
N THR A 86 -10.18 -8.46 -10.26
CA THR A 86 -10.52 -8.83 -8.88
C THR A 86 -9.36 -9.59 -8.27
N VAL A 87 -8.99 -9.22 -7.05
CA VAL A 87 -7.90 -9.81 -6.26
C VAL A 87 -8.51 -10.59 -5.10
N LYS A 88 -8.05 -11.82 -4.89
CA LYS A 88 -8.39 -12.63 -3.72
C LYS A 88 -7.29 -12.53 -2.68
N LEU A 89 -7.66 -12.26 -1.45
CA LEU A 89 -6.71 -12.01 -0.36
C LEU A 89 -6.56 -13.25 0.52
N PRO A 90 -5.38 -13.47 1.14
CA PRO A 90 -5.14 -14.60 2.02
C PRO A 90 -5.81 -14.46 3.40
N LEU A 91 -6.37 -13.29 3.70
CA LEU A 91 -7.04 -12.94 4.96
C LEU A 91 -8.00 -11.78 4.75
N LYS A 92 -8.90 -11.53 5.71
CA LYS A 92 -9.83 -10.40 5.68
C LYS A 92 -9.14 -9.10 6.09
N ILE A 93 -9.54 -7.99 5.47
CA ILE A 93 -9.02 -6.67 5.77
C ILE A 93 -10.16 -5.77 6.25
N ASP A 94 -10.00 -5.21 7.44
CA ASP A 94 -10.86 -4.12 7.91
C ASP A 94 -10.07 -2.81 7.80
N ILE A 95 -10.66 -1.79 7.16
CA ILE A 95 -10.09 -0.45 7.08
C ILE A 95 -10.96 0.50 7.89
N ILE A 96 -10.38 1.11 8.91
CA ILE A 96 -11.04 2.08 9.76
C ILE A 96 -10.73 3.48 9.24
N LYS A 97 -11.72 4.08 8.58
CA LYS A 97 -11.62 5.39 7.97
C LYS A 97 -12.00 6.50 8.96
N HIS A 98 -11.12 7.49 9.11
CA HIS A 98 -11.43 8.68 9.90
C HIS A 98 -12.49 9.54 9.19
N PRO A 99 -13.50 10.10 9.91
CA PRO A 99 -14.60 10.83 9.29
C PRO A 99 -14.18 12.12 8.59
N ASN A 100 -13.05 12.72 8.99
CA ASN A 100 -12.50 13.93 8.38
C ASN A 100 -11.46 13.63 7.29
N GLU A 101 -11.17 12.36 6.99
CA GLU A 101 -10.31 12.01 5.88
C GLU A 101 -11.03 12.32 4.57
N THR A 102 -10.37 13.03 3.66
CA THR A 102 -11.03 13.45 2.41
C THR A 102 -11.21 12.25 1.50
N ASP A 103 -12.45 11.88 1.18
CA ASP A 103 -12.75 10.69 0.37
C ASP A 103 -12.03 10.68 -0.99
N GLY A 104 -11.92 11.84 -1.65
CA GLY A 104 -11.20 11.97 -2.92
C GLY A 104 -9.68 11.82 -2.82
N LYS A 105 -9.10 11.76 -1.61
CA LYS A 105 -7.67 11.54 -1.33
C LYS A 105 -7.34 10.16 -0.80
N SER A 106 -8.29 9.50 -0.15
CA SER A 106 -8.11 8.16 0.37
C SER A 106 -7.85 7.15 -0.74
N THR A 107 -6.85 6.30 -0.54
CA THR A 107 -6.57 5.16 -1.40
C THR A 107 -7.20 3.86 -0.88
N ALA A 108 -7.83 3.88 0.31
CA ALA A 108 -8.54 2.73 0.88
C ALA A 108 -9.63 2.17 -0.05
N VAL A 109 -10.30 3.05 -0.81
CA VAL A 109 -11.33 2.63 -1.77
C VAL A 109 -10.78 1.70 -2.86
N HIS A 110 -9.50 1.79 -3.20
CA HIS A 110 -8.89 0.89 -4.20
C HIS A 110 -8.98 -0.56 -3.72
N ALA A 111 -8.64 -0.81 -2.46
CA ALA A 111 -8.72 -2.14 -1.86
C ALA A 111 -10.16 -2.70 -1.91
N LYS A 112 -11.17 -1.88 -1.57
CA LYS A 112 -12.57 -2.31 -1.62
C LYS A 112 -13.08 -2.59 -3.04
N LEU A 113 -12.63 -1.81 -4.03
CA LEU A 113 -13.01 -2.02 -5.44
C LEU A 113 -12.38 -3.30 -6.02
N LEU A 114 -11.14 -3.61 -5.62
CA LEU A 114 -10.34 -4.68 -6.20
C LEU A 114 -10.49 -6.01 -5.44
N ALA A 115 -10.79 -5.98 -4.15
CA ALA A 115 -11.04 -7.16 -3.32
C ALA A 115 -12.35 -7.01 -2.51
N PRO A 116 -13.52 -6.92 -3.19
CA PRO A 116 -14.78 -6.57 -2.55
C PRO A 116 -15.26 -7.57 -1.49
N ASP A 117 -14.89 -8.85 -1.63
CA ASP A 117 -15.30 -9.92 -0.71
C ASP A 117 -14.42 -9.99 0.55
N ASP A 118 -13.21 -9.44 0.47
CA ASP A 118 -12.18 -9.60 1.50
C ASP A 118 -11.92 -8.31 2.28
N VAL A 119 -12.28 -7.16 1.73
CA VAL A 119 -12.05 -5.84 2.34
C VAL A 119 -13.36 -5.23 2.82
N THR A 120 -13.38 -4.71 4.04
CA THR A 120 -14.51 -3.91 4.57
C THR A 120 -13.99 -2.56 5.04
N ILE A 121 -14.69 -1.47 4.68
CA ILE A 121 -14.35 -0.12 5.13
C ILE A 121 -15.39 0.34 6.13
N TYR A 122 -14.95 0.68 7.34
CA TYR A 122 -15.77 1.23 8.41
C TYR A 122 -15.48 2.72 8.56
N LYS A 123 -16.51 3.52 8.82
CA LYS A 123 -16.33 4.94 9.14
C LYS A 123 -16.35 5.11 10.65
N TYR A 124 -15.27 5.60 11.21
CA TYR A 124 -15.16 5.87 12.65
C TYR A 124 -16.21 6.91 13.10
N PRO A 125 -16.91 6.73 14.24
CA PRO A 125 -16.68 5.74 15.31
C PRO A 125 -17.36 4.38 15.14
N CYS A 126 -18.04 4.13 14.02
CA CYS A 126 -18.81 2.91 13.76
C CYS A 126 -17.90 1.77 13.23
N ILE A 127 -17.03 1.24 14.08
CA ILE A 127 -16.15 0.08 13.81
C ILE A 127 -16.66 -1.16 14.58
N PRO A 128 -16.31 -2.38 14.15
CA PRO A 128 -16.79 -3.58 14.82
C PRO A 128 -16.05 -3.84 16.14
N GLU A 129 -16.66 -4.68 16.95
CA GLU A 129 -16.09 -5.31 18.16
C GLU A 129 -15.12 -6.44 17.73
N TYR A 130 -13.97 -6.58 18.40
CA TYR A 130 -12.87 -7.48 18.02
C TYR A 130 -12.49 -8.50 19.12
N GLU A 131 -13.37 -8.70 20.10
CA GLU A 131 -13.12 -9.49 21.31
C GLU A 131 -13.04 -10.98 20.99
N GLU A 132 -13.96 -11.48 20.17
CA GLU A 132 -13.97 -12.88 19.74
C GLU A 132 -12.80 -13.12 18.77
N LYS A 133 -11.86 -13.99 19.17
CA LYS A 133 -10.66 -14.36 18.39
C LYS A 133 -9.65 -13.23 18.17
N ARG A 134 -9.56 -12.31 19.14
CA ARG A 134 -8.55 -11.23 19.18
C ARG A 134 -7.12 -11.67 18.86
N HIS A 135 -6.74 -12.90 19.19
CA HIS A 135 -5.42 -13.46 18.89
C HIS A 135 -5.17 -13.74 17.40
N GLU A 136 -6.22 -13.91 16.59
CA GLU A 136 -6.15 -14.10 15.12
C GLU A 136 -6.28 -12.78 14.35
N ILE A 137 -6.38 -11.65 15.07
CA ILE A 137 -6.59 -10.30 14.53
C ILE A 137 -5.40 -9.43 14.90
N ALA A 138 -4.88 -8.70 13.91
CA ALA A 138 -3.79 -7.76 14.14
C ALA A 138 -4.09 -6.39 13.52
N LEU A 139 -3.36 -5.37 13.98
CA LEU A 139 -3.44 -3.99 13.54
C LEU A 139 -2.11 -3.56 12.91
N ILE A 140 -2.16 -2.98 11.72
CA ILE A 140 -0.99 -2.35 11.11
C ILE A 140 -0.83 -0.95 11.70
N PHE A 141 0.10 -0.83 12.63
CA PHE A 141 0.45 0.45 13.25
C PHE A 141 1.83 0.37 13.90
N PRO A 142 2.73 1.33 13.66
CA PRO A 142 4.02 1.39 14.34
C PRO A 142 3.85 1.81 15.80
N GLY A 143 4.50 1.13 16.73
CA GLY A 143 4.39 1.41 18.16
C GLY A 143 5.58 0.85 18.96
N PRO A 144 5.72 1.22 20.24
CA PRO A 144 6.83 0.72 21.07
C PRO A 144 6.81 -0.80 21.26
N ASN A 145 5.63 -1.43 21.11
CA ASN A 145 5.43 -2.87 21.25
C ASN A 145 5.05 -3.54 19.91
N SER A 146 5.20 -2.85 18.76
CA SER A 146 4.91 -3.45 17.47
C SER A 146 5.96 -4.48 17.08
N VAL A 147 5.54 -5.48 16.31
CA VAL A 147 6.43 -6.56 15.83
C VAL A 147 6.52 -6.56 14.32
N SER A 148 7.56 -7.22 13.79
CA SER A 148 7.70 -7.36 12.35
C SER A 148 6.74 -8.41 11.80
N VAL A 149 6.48 -8.37 10.48
CA VAL A 149 5.64 -9.39 9.81
C VAL A 149 6.19 -10.80 10.01
N LYS A 150 7.52 -10.98 10.07
CA LYS A 150 8.16 -12.29 10.30
C LYS A 150 7.80 -12.89 11.65
N ASP A 151 7.51 -12.05 12.65
CA ASP A 151 7.32 -12.47 14.03
C ASP A 151 5.87 -12.86 14.34
N ILE A 152 4.93 -12.64 13.41
CA ILE A 152 3.51 -12.98 13.57
C ILE A 152 3.33 -14.45 13.96
N ALA A 153 4.04 -15.37 13.30
CA ALA A 153 3.93 -16.80 13.57
C ALA A 153 4.32 -17.16 15.02
N PHE A 154 5.35 -16.52 15.57
CA PHE A 154 5.76 -16.74 16.96
C PHE A 154 4.71 -16.21 17.95
N HIS A 155 4.05 -15.10 17.62
CA HIS A 155 2.96 -14.58 18.44
C HIS A 155 1.75 -15.51 18.46
N LEU A 156 1.33 -16.02 17.31
CA LEU A 156 0.17 -16.92 17.21
C LEU A 156 0.39 -18.22 18.00
N GLN A 157 1.60 -18.82 17.89
CA GLN A 157 1.94 -20.05 18.61
C GLN A 157 1.90 -19.93 20.14
N LYS A 158 2.16 -18.74 20.71
CA LYS A 158 2.09 -18.53 22.17
C LYS A 158 0.67 -18.71 22.70
N TYR A 159 -0.34 -18.35 21.90
CA TYR A 159 -1.75 -18.49 22.30
C TYR A 159 -2.26 -19.92 22.11
N THR A 160 -1.85 -20.60 21.03
CA THR A 160 -2.21 -22.02 20.83
C THR A 160 -1.68 -22.91 21.95
N LYS A 161 -0.46 -22.65 22.45
CA LYS A 161 0.13 -23.41 23.56
C LYS A 161 -0.54 -23.15 24.90
N LYS A 162 -1.01 -21.92 25.16
CA LYS A 162 -1.69 -21.56 26.41
C LYS A 162 -3.07 -22.25 26.54
N GLY A 163 -3.70 -22.65 25.44
CA GLY A 163 -4.93 -23.46 25.45
C GLY A 163 -4.72 -24.98 25.64
N ALA A 164 -3.48 -25.48 25.53
CA ALA A 164 -3.16 -26.90 25.66
C ALA A 164 -2.66 -27.30 27.07
N CYS A 165 -2.37 -26.33 27.94
CA CYS A 165 -2.00 -26.55 29.33
C CYS A 165 -2.91 -25.75 30.28
N ASN A 166 -4.17 -26.16 30.40
CA ASN A 166 -4.99 -25.76 31.54
C ASN A 166 -4.57 -26.62 32.75
N SER A 167 -3.55 -26.16 33.48
CA SER A 167 -3.56 -26.27 34.93
C SER A 167 -3.85 -24.87 35.43
N ASP A 168 -4.96 -24.73 36.15
CA ASP A 168 -5.36 -23.49 36.81
C ASP A 168 -4.19 -22.94 37.63
N ASP A 169 -3.69 -21.76 37.24
CA ASP A 169 -3.07 -20.89 38.23
C ASP A 169 -3.28 -19.42 37.85
N ASP A 170 -3.95 -18.76 38.78
CA ASP A 170 -4.27 -17.35 38.82
C ASP A 170 -3.00 -16.56 39.14
N CYS A 171 -2.51 -15.73 38.21
CA CYS A 171 -1.82 -14.50 38.62
C CYS A 171 -1.68 -13.52 37.45
N SER A 172 -2.26 -12.35 37.65
CA SER A 172 -2.05 -11.17 36.82
C SER A 172 -0.63 -10.64 37.01
N LYS A 173 0.32 -10.86 36.08
CA LYS A 173 1.52 -10.02 35.92
C LYS A 173 2.00 -9.93 34.47
N GLU A 174 2.24 -8.69 34.03
CA GLU A 174 2.96 -8.30 32.81
C GLU A 174 4.33 -8.99 32.72
N PRO A 175 4.86 -9.28 31.51
CA PRO A 175 6.21 -9.80 31.40
C PRO A 175 7.24 -8.65 31.35
N VAL A 176 7.97 -8.55 32.46
CA VAL A 176 9.20 -7.76 32.63
C VAL A 176 10.35 -8.39 31.82
N LEU A 177 11.09 -7.55 31.11
CA LEU A 177 12.36 -7.85 30.44
C LEU A 177 13.45 -8.27 31.44
N LYS A 178 14.21 -9.34 31.13
CA LYS A 178 15.68 -9.42 31.35
C LYS A 178 16.31 -10.63 30.64
N GLN A 179 17.48 -10.35 30.05
CA GLN A 179 18.30 -11.19 29.17
C GLN A 179 19.05 -12.32 29.91
N ALA A 180 19.38 -13.43 29.23
CA ALA A 180 20.77 -13.92 29.10
C ALA A 180 20.88 -15.23 28.25
N LYS A 181 21.70 -15.09 27.20
CA LYS A 181 22.55 -16.02 26.41
C LYS A 181 22.85 -17.42 27.01
N ILE A 182 22.71 -18.48 26.19
CA ILE A 182 23.61 -19.66 26.05
C ILE A 182 23.26 -20.37 24.71
N GLU A 183 24.29 -20.68 23.90
CA GLU A 183 24.25 -21.39 22.61
C GLU A 183 24.38 -22.95 22.78
N PRO A 184 24.60 -23.78 21.74
CA PRO A 184 23.58 -24.68 21.16
C PRO A 184 23.95 -26.18 21.26
N LYS A 185 22.97 -27.10 21.19
CA LYS A 185 23.24 -28.52 20.88
C LYS A 185 22.17 -29.18 20.00
N GLU A 186 22.60 -29.39 18.75
CA GLU A 186 22.42 -30.51 17.82
C GLU A 186 21.12 -31.34 17.77
N GLU A 187 20.54 -31.28 16.57
CA GLU A 187 20.05 -32.35 15.68
C GLU A 187 19.28 -33.56 16.24
N ARG A 188 18.03 -33.67 15.80
CA ARG A 188 17.39 -34.94 15.43
C ARG A 188 16.28 -34.72 14.41
N ASN A 189 16.48 -35.24 13.19
CA ASN A 189 15.40 -35.53 12.24
C ASN A 189 14.56 -36.71 12.75
N PRO A 190 13.24 -36.66 12.55
CA PRO A 190 12.65 -37.74 11.76
C PRO A 190 11.61 -37.24 10.75
N ASN A 191 11.77 -37.71 9.51
CA ASN A 191 10.71 -37.75 8.51
C ASN A 191 9.58 -38.63 9.02
N GLU A 192 8.39 -38.07 9.19
CA GLU A 192 7.14 -38.84 9.05
C GLU A 192 5.99 -37.92 8.66
N CYS A 193 5.18 -38.39 7.72
CA CYS A 193 4.10 -37.70 7.06
C CYS A 193 3.00 -37.27 8.06
N ILE A 194 2.69 -35.97 8.08
CA ILE A 194 1.58 -35.43 8.88
C ILE A 194 0.62 -34.69 7.95
N SER A 195 -0.61 -35.18 7.96
CA SER A 195 -1.79 -34.71 7.26
C SER A 195 -2.01 -33.19 7.31
N ASN A 196 -2.55 -32.65 6.21
CA ASN A 196 -2.82 -31.23 5.89
C ASN A 196 -3.79 -30.47 6.84
N SER A 197 -3.92 -30.86 8.11
CA SER A 197 -4.91 -30.31 9.05
C SER A 197 -4.32 -29.38 10.14
N ARG A 198 -2.99 -29.20 10.24
CA ARG A 198 -2.33 -28.47 11.35
C ARG A 198 -1.93 -27.01 11.03
N ASN A 199 -2.21 -26.49 9.83
CA ASN A 199 -1.69 -25.19 9.38
C ASN A 199 -2.66 -24.00 9.53
N GLU A 200 -3.92 -24.22 9.91
CA GLU A 200 -4.89 -23.13 10.11
C GLU A 200 -4.61 -22.31 11.38
N ASP A 201 -4.08 -22.92 12.44
CA ASP A 201 -3.88 -22.28 13.75
C ASP A 201 -2.70 -21.30 13.81
N THR A 202 -1.96 -21.13 12.72
CA THR A 202 -0.77 -20.24 12.65
C THR A 202 -0.95 -19.04 11.74
N ARG A 203 -2.19 -18.78 11.28
CA ARG A 203 -2.49 -17.71 10.31
C ARG A 203 -3.37 -16.63 10.94
N LEU A 204 -3.12 -15.39 10.54
CA LEU A 204 -4.05 -14.31 10.84
C LEU A 204 -5.31 -14.51 10.00
N ARG A 205 -6.48 -14.43 10.63
CA ARG A 205 -7.76 -14.39 9.93
C ARG A 205 -8.08 -13.00 9.41
N LYS A 206 -7.63 -11.97 10.13
CA LYS A 206 -7.96 -10.59 9.83
C LYS A 206 -6.82 -9.63 10.16
N ILE A 207 -6.66 -8.61 9.34
CA ILE A 207 -5.78 -7.47 9.59
C ILE A 207 -6.59 -6.17 9.53
N ILE A 208 -6.23 -5.22 10.38
CA ILE A 208 -6.85 -3.91 10.46
C ILE A 208 -5.87 -2.84 9.98
N PHE A 209 -6.35 -1.90 9.20
CA PHE A 209 -5.63 -0.68 8.79
C PHE A 209 -6.42 0.56 9.20
N ILE A 210 -5.72 1.67 9.43
CA ILE A 210 -6.34 2.98 9.68
C ILE A 210 -6.15 3.87 8.46
N ASP A 211 -7.25 4.38 7.89
CA ASP A 211 -7.26 5.36 6.79
C ASP A 211 -7.51 6.76 7.34
N SER A 212 -6.42 7.47 7.63
CA SER A 212 -6.42 8.85 8.11
C SER A 212 -5.10 9.56 7.82
N THR A 213 -5.11 10.89 7.89
CA THR A 213 -3.86 11.63 8.07
C THR A 213 -3.20 11.27 9.39
N TRP A 214 -1.86 11.28 9.43
CA TRP A 214 -1.07 10.97 10.65
C TRP A 214 -1.46 11.80 11.88
N ASN A 215 -1.85 13.07 11.68
CA ASN A 215 -2.28 13.93 12.79
C ASN A 215 -3.64 13.52 13.36
N GLN A 216 -4.49 12.85 12.58
CA GLN A 216 -5.82 12.41 12.98
C GLN A 216 -5.84 10.99 13.53
N THR A 217 -4.81 10.18 13.22
CA THR A 217 -4.76 8.76 13.57
C THR A 217 -4.87 8.50 15.08
N ASN A 218 -4.37 9.43 15.91
CA ASN A 218 -4.42 9.32 17.37
C ASN A 218 -5.82 9.06 17.92
N LYS A 219 -6.87 9.63 17.31
CA LYS A 219 -8.25 9.43 17.77
C LYS A 219 -8.73 7.99 17.60
N ILE A 220 -8.26 7.32 16.55
CA ILE A 220 -8.67 5.95 16.21
C ILE A 220 -7.80 4.95 16.97
N ILE A 221 -6.48 5.13 16.98
CA ILE A 221 -5.56 4.19 17.61
C ILE A 221 -5.75 4.08 19.13
N THR A 222 -6.32 5.09 19.80
CA THR A 222 -6.63 5.05 21.24
C THR A 222 -8.02 4.47 21.54
N ASP A 223 -8.79 4.04 20.53
CA ASP A 223 -10.09 3.41 20.74
C ASP A 223 -9.92 2.08 21.47
N GLU A 224 -10.81 1.79 22.42
CA GLU A 224 -10.74 0.61 23.29
C GLU A 224 -10.78 -0.71 22.51
N ARG A 225 -11.54 -0.75 21.42
CA ARG A 225 -11.68 -1.93 20.55
C ARG A 225 -10.40 -2.29 19.80
N LEU A 226 -9.51 -1.31 19.64
CA LEU A 226 -8.20 -1.50 19.01
C LEU A 226 -7.07 -1.68 20.01
N GLN A 227 -7.29 -1.33 21.29
CA GLN A 227 -6.29 -1.57 22.32
C GLN A 227 -5.98 -3.06 22.40
N GLY A 228 -4.75 -3.41 22.79
CA GLY A 228 -4.24 -4.77 23.01
C GLY A 228 -4.36 -5.76 21.85
N LEU A 229 -4.74 -5.32 20.65
CA LEU A 229 -4.48 -6.07 19.42
C LEU A 229 -2.97 -6.16 19.17
N LEU A 230 -2.53 -7.24 18.53
CA LEU A 230 -1.16 -7.33 18.05
C LEU A 230 -0.90 -6.19 17.06
N GLN A 231 0.09 -5.35 17.36
CA GLN A 231 0.53 -4.30 16.45
C GLN A 231 1.65 -4.81 15.56
N ILE A 232 1.53 -4.58 14.26
CA ILE A 232 2.51 -4.98 13.26
C ILE A 232 3.06 -3.72 12.59
N GLU A 233 4.37 -3.61 12.58
CA GLU A 233 5.10 -2.56 11.87
C GLU A 233 5.65 -3.11 10.55
N LEU A 234 5.43 -2.33 9.47
CA LEU A 234 5.92 -2.67 8.14
C LEU A 234 7.37 -2.24 7.98
N LYS A 235 8.12 -2.98 7.15
CA LYS A 235 9.47 -2.56 6.72
C LYS A 235 9.38 -1.18 6.07
N THR A 236 10.35 -0.31 6.37
CA THR A 236 10.49 1.02 5.77
C THR A 236 10.60 0.93 4.25
N ARG A 237 9.75 1.67 3.55
CA ARG A 237 9.68 1.69 2.09
C ARG A 237 9.40 3.10 1.59
N LYS A 238 9.98 3.46 0.45
CA LYS A 238 9.68 4.73 -0.20
C LYS A 238 8.31 4.68 -0.86
N THR A 239 7.45 5.64 -0.55
CA THR A 239 6.12 5.76 -1.15
C THR A 239 6.19 6.34 -2.57
N CYS A 240 5.27 5.90 -3.41
CA CYS A 240 4.97 6.52 -4.71
C CYS A 240 3.76 7.46 -4.62
N PHE A 241 3.22 7.72 -3.43
CA PHE A 241 2.00 8.48 -3.26
C PHE A 241 2.19 9.95 -3.60
N TRP A 242 1.47 10.41 -4.63
CA TRP A 242 1.67 11.75 -5.19
C TRP A 242 1.15 12.92 -4.33
N ARG A 243 0.47 12.66 -3.21
CA ARG A 243 -0.07 13.70 -2.29
C ARG A 243 0.70 13.73 -0.97
N HIS A 244 2.02 13.85 -1.05
CA HIS A 244 2.88 13.98 0.12
C HIS A 244 2.44 15.11 1.06
N GLN A 245 2.51 14.84 2.36
CA GLN A 245 2.32 15.86 3.38
C GLN A 245 3.63 16.61 3.59
N LYS A 246 3.58 17.95 3.56
CA LYS A 246 4.79 18.77 3.77
C LYS A 246 5.44 18.45 5.11
N GLY A 247 6.76 18.26 5.11
CA GLY A 247 7.54 17.97 6.31
C GLY A 247 7.37 16.54 6.85
N LYS A 248 6.71 15.64 6.12
CA LYS A 248 6.68 14.21 6.44
C LYS A 248 7.65 13.44 5.55
N PRO A 249 8.25 12.34 6.05
CA PRO A 249 9.18 11.56 5.26
C PRO A 249 8.48 10.88 4.08
N ASP A 250 9.24 10.59 3.03
CA ASP A 250 8.79 9.81 1.87
C ASP A 250 8.68 8.31 2.16
N THR A 251 8.72 7.93 3.44
CA THR A 251 8.49 6.56 3.92
C THR A 251 7.06 6.33 4.42
N TYR A 252 6.24 7.39 4.47
CA TYR A 252 4.86 7.32 4.90
C TYR A 252 3.97 6.85 3.75
N LEU A 253 3.70 5.55 3.75
CA LEU A 253 2.87 4.87 2.76
C LEU A 253 1.42 5.37 2.77
N SER A 254 0.80 5.40 1.60
CA SER A 254 -0.66 5.49 1.51
C SER A 254 -1.31 4.16 1.94
N THR A 255 -2.60 4.18 2.26
CA THR A 255 -3.30 2.99 2.76
C THR A 255 -3.23 1.80 1.80
N ILE A 256 -3.39 2.02 0.48
CA ILE A 256 -3.29 0.92 -0.49
C ILE A 256 -1.87 0.35 -0.61
N GLU A 257 -0.83 1.19 -0.49
CA GLU A 257 0.56 0.72 -0.49
C GLU A 257 0.85 -0.08 0.78
N ALA A 258 0.38 0.39 1.94
CA ALA A 258 0.53 -0.34 3.20
C ALA A 258 -0.14 -1.72 3.12
N ILE A 259 -1.36 -1.79 2.54
CA ILE A 259 -2.05 -3.06 2.29
C ILE A 259 -1.23 -3.95 1.36
N TYR A 260 -0.80 -3.43 0.21
CA TYR A 260 -0.03 -4.18 -0.77
C TYR A 260 1.26 -4.75 -0.15
N TYR A 261 2.07 -3.91 0.49
CA TYR A 261 3.34 -4.34 1.06
C TYR A 261 3.18 -5.29 2.24
N PHE A 262 2.15 -5.10 3.07
CA PHE A 262 1.80 -6.08 4.10
C PHE A 262 1.52 -7.45 3.48
N LEU A 263 0.69 -7.51 2.43
CA LEU A 263 0.30 -8.77 1.81
C LEU A 263 1.49 -9.48 1.13
N VAL A 264 2.38 -8.73 0.50
CA VAL A 264 3.63 -9.27 -0.07
C VAL A 264 4.51 -9.86 1.04
N ASP A 265 4.78 -9.09 2.10
CA ASP A 265 5.55 -9.59 3.25
C ASP A 265 4.86 -10.80 3.90
N TYR A 266 3.54 -10.77 4.08
CA TYR A 266 2.78 -11.87 4.69
C TYR A 266 2.86 -13.15 3.85
N HIS A 267 2.76 -13.03 2.53
CA HIS A 267 2.86 -14.17 1.62
C HIS A 267 4.25 -14.82 1.64
N GLN A 268 5.31 -14.01 1.69
CA GLN A 268 6.68 -14.52 1.72
C GLN A 268 7.06 -15.08 3.10
N GLU A 269 6.74 -14.35 4.17
CA GLU A 269 7.24 -14.65 5.52
C GLU A 269 6.34 -15.63 6.28
N ILE A 270 5.02 -15.57 6.08
CA ILE A 270 4.03 -16.39 6.80
C ILE A 270 3.51 -17.54 5.97
N LEU A 271 3.08 -17.29 4.72
CA LEU A 271 2.64 -18.38 3.84
C LEU A 271 3.82 -19.19 3.32
N LYS A 272 5.03 -18.63 3.30
CA LYS A 272 6.26 -19.26 2.79
C LYS A 272 6.12 -19.70 1.33
N GLU A 273 5.39 -18.91 0.57
CA GLU A 273 5.12 -19.13 -0.85
C GLU A 273 5.91 -18.12 -1.71
N ASN A 274 6.23 -18.52 -2.94
CA ASN A 274 6.90 -17.64 -3.89
C ASN A 274 5.91 -16.59 -4.41
N TYR A 275 6.21 -15.31 -4.16
CA TYR A 275 5.43 -14.20 -4.69
C TYR A 275 5.60 -14.10 -6.21
N LYS A 276 4.47 -14.09 -6.92
CA LYS A 276 4.34 -14.04 -8.39
C LYS A 276 3.37 -12.94 -8.82
N GLY A 277 3.21 -11.88 -8.04
CA GLY A 277 2.31 -10.77 -8.38
C GLY A 277 0.85 -11.00 -7.99
N GLN A 278 0.56 -11.93 -7.07
CA GLN A 278 -0.80 -12.28 -6.64
C GLN A 278 -1.64 -11.07 -6.22
N TYR A 279 -0.98 -10.02 -5.71
CA TYR A 279 -1.62 -8.82 -5.18
C TYR A 279 -1.29 -7.55 -5.97
N ASP A 280 -0.52 -7.64 -7.07
CA ASP A 280 -0.08 -6.47 -7.84
C ASP A 280 -1.28 -5.65 -8.32
N ASN A 281 -2.34 -6.32 -8.73
CA ASN A 281 -3.58 -5.67 -9.15
C ASN A 281 -4.28 -4.86 -8.05
N LEU A 282 -3.91 -4.95 -6.76
CA LEU A 282 -4.37 -3.99 -5.73
C LEU A 282 -3.90 -2.56 -6.05
N LEU A 283 -2.79 -2.42 -6.77
CA LEU A 283 -2.25 -1.15 -7.23
C LEU A 283 -2.79 -0.75 -8.61
N PHE A 284 -3.79 -1.43 -9.16
CA PHE A 284 -4.37 -1.15 -10.49
C PHE A 284 -4.84 0.31 -10.62
N PHE A 285 -5.66 0.82 -9.69
CA PHE A 285 -6.06 2.23 -9.73
C PHE A 285 -4.92 3.17 -9.32
N PHE A 286 -4.07 2.74 -8.40
CA PHE A 286 -2.98 3.54 -7.87
C PHE A 286 -1.93 3.86 -8.94
N SER A 287 -1.46 2.87 -9.69
CA SER A 287 -0.45 3.04 -10.73
C SER A 287 -0.95 3.86 -11.91
N PHE A 288 -2.24 3.73 -12.25
CA PHE A 288 -2.89 4.57 -13.25
C PHE A 288 -2.85 6.05 -12.83
N MET A 289 -3.31 6.33 -11.62
CA MET A 289 -3.33 7.69 -11.06
C MET A 289 -1.93 8.28 -10.90
N TYR A 290 -0.97 7.46 -10.47
CA TYR A 290 0.42 7.83 -10.37
C TYR A 290 0.97 8.28 -11.73
N THR A 291 0.74 7.49 -12.78
CA THR A 291 1.17 7.80 -14.15
C THR A 291 0.54 9.09 -14.66
N LEU A 292 -0.77 9.28 -14.45
CA LEU A 292 -1.46 10.51 -14.83
C LEU A 292 -0.84 11.76 -14.20
N ILE A 293 -0.50 11.67 -12.91
CA ILE A 293 -0.01 12.81 -12.15
C ILE A 293 1.46 13.07 -12.43
N LYS A 294 2.26 12.02 -12.62
CA LYS A 294 3.64 12.14 -13.09
C LYS A 294 3.67 12.84 -14.45
N ASN A 295 2.86 12.39 -15.41
CA ASN A 295 2.79 13.01 -16.74
C ASN A 295 2.35 14.48 -16.65
N ALA A 296 1.33 14.80 -15.83
CA ALA A 296 0.88 16.18 -15.64
C ALA A 296 1.97 17.08 -15.03
N LYS A 297 2.78 16.55 -14.11
CA LYS A 297 3.92 17.26 -13.51
C LYS A 297 5.05 17.51 -14.51
N CYS A 298 5.41 16.51 -15.30
CA CYS A 298 6.39 16.63 -16.37
C CYS A 298 5.96 17.69 -17.40
N CYS A 299 4.70 17.68 -17.83
CA CYS A 299 4.16 18.70 -18.74
C CYS A 299 4.16 20.12 -18.12
N ALA A 300 4.08 20.23 -16.80
CA ALA A 300 4.10 21.50 -16.07
C ALA A 300 5.51 21.99 -15.68
N GLY A 301 6.57 21.28 -16.08
CA GLY A 301 7.96 21.62 -15.74
C GLY A 301 8.29 21.52 -14.25
N LYS A 302 7.55 20.69 -13.49
CA LYS A 302 7.76 20.48 -12.06
C LYS A 302 8.20 19.02 -11.85
N GLU A 303 9.51 18.78 -11.79
CA GLU A 303 10.05 17.52 -11.25
C GLU A 303 10.11 17.56 -9.73
#